data_AF-A0A0B5FVX4-F1
#
_entry.id   AF-A0A0B5FVX4-F1
#
_cell.length_a   1.000
_cell.length_b   1.000
_cell.length_c   1.000
_cell.angle_alpha   90.00
_cell.angle_beta   90.00
_cell.angle_gamma   90.00
#
_symmetry.space_group_name_H-M   'P 1'
#
loop_
_entity.id
_entity.type
_entity.pdbx_description
1 polymer ?
#
loop_
_entity_poly.entity_id
_entity_poly.type
_entity_poly.pdbx_seq_one_letter_code
_entity_poly.pdbx_strand_id
1 'polypeptide(L)' 'MKKKPAKKLIEGYIYAQGSLCPACQSNQLDTGFPQPDQGALLMPIRCQMCEAQWVEIYTLTGIKDLKTKEE' A
#
# COMPACT_ATOMS: atom_id res chain seq x y z
N MET A 1 17.43 7.71 18.34
CA MET A 1 16.07 7.29 17.93
C MET A 1 16.00 5.78 18.02
N LYS A 2 15.03 5.19 18.76
CA LYS A 2 14.88 3.73 18.87
C LYS A 2 14.22 3.20 17.58
N LYS A 3 14.91 2.36 16.81
CA LYS A 3 14.34 1.73 15.62
C LYS A 3 13.21 0.79 16.04
N LYS A 4 11.98 1.02 15.56
CA LYS A 4 10.87 0.08 15.75
C LYS A 4 11.12 -1.16 14.88
N PRO A 5 10.73 -2.37 15.33
CA PRO A 5 10.84 -3.57 14.50
C PRO A 5 9.92 -3.46 13.27
N ALA A 6 10.41 -3.87 12.10
CA ALA A 6 9.71 -3.73 10.82
C ALA A 6 8.29 -4.34 10.83
N LYS A 7 8.08 -5.46 11.52
CA LYS A 7 6.75 -6.09 11.65
C LYS A 7 5.70 -5.15 12.26
N LYS A 8 6.04 -4.45 13.35
CA LYS A 8 5.13 -3.52 14.03
C LYS A 8 4.82 -2.28 13.18
N LEU A 9 5.75 -1.89 12.32
CA LEU A 9 5.58 -0.80 11.37
C LEU A 9 4.57 -1.18 10.28
N ILE A 10 4.65 -2.42 9.75
CA ILE A 10 3.72 -2.96 8.76
C ILE A 10 2.31 -3.09 9.34
N GLU A 11 2.16 -3.67 10.55
CA GLU A 11 0.85 -3.81 11.20
C GLU A 11 0.17 -2.46 11.42
N GLY A 12 0.92 -1.45 11.87
CA GLY A 12 0.39 -0.09 12.04
C GLY A 12 -0.04 0.55 10.72
N TYR A 13 0.68 0.28 9.64
CA TYR A 13 0.35 0.76 8.30
C TYR A 13 -0.98 0.18 7.80
N ILE A 14 -1.14 -1.14 7.92
CA ILE A 14 -2.35 -1.86 7.54
C ILE A 14 -3.54 -1.39 8.39
N TYR A 15 -3.34 -1.23 9.70
CA TYR A 15 -4.38 -0.70 10.60
C TYR A 15 -4.81 0.72 10.22
N ALA A 16 -3.88 1.56 9.81
CA ALA A 16 -4.15 2.91 9.30
C ALA A 16 -4.68 2.92 7.84
N GLN A 17 -5.01 1.75 7.27
CA GLN A 17 -5.54 1.59 5.92
C GLN A 17 -4.66 2.25 4.85
N GLY A 18 -3.33 2.20 5.03
CA GLY A 18 -2.37 2.76 4.08
C GLY A 18 -2.29 4.28 4.02
N SER A 19 -2.87 5.00 5.00
CA SER A 19 -2.97 6.47 4.94
C SER A 19 -1.76 7.24 5.52
N LEU A 20 -0.88 6.57 6.29
CA LEU A 20 0.20 7.21 7.03
C LEU A 20 1.51 6.45 6.88
N CYS A 21 2.62 7.15 6.65
CA CYS A 21 3.94 6.56 6.63
C CYS A 21 4.21 5.74 7.91
N PRO A 22 4.60 4.46 7.79
CA PRO A 22 4.82 3.64 8.97
C PRO A 22 6.01 4.12 9.82
N ALA A 23 7.00 4.75 9.19
CA ALA A 23 8.20 5.22 9.87
C ALA A 23 8.00 6.54 10.62
N CYS A 24 7.34 7.54 10.01
CA CYS A 24 7.24 8.90 10.55
C CYS A 24 5.81 9.41 10.79
N GLN A 25 4.78 8.63 10.45
CA GLN A 25 3.35 8.97 10.58
C GLN A 25 2.88 10.18 9.76
N SER A 26 3.69 10.70 8.84
CA SER A 26 3.22 11.69 7.86
C SER A 26 2.31 11.06 6.80
N ASN A 27 1.33 11.82 6.31
CA ASN A 27 0.49 11.46 5.17
C ASN A 27 1.03 11.93 3.82
N GLN A 28 2.23 12.54 3.78
CA GLN A 28 2.87 12.98 2.55
C GLN A 28 3.53 11.78 1.86
N LEU A 29 2.73 11.01 1.15
CA LEU A 29 3.11 9.79 0.44
C LEU A 29 3.11 10.04 -1.07
N ASP A 30 4.19 9.65 -1.72
CA ASP A 30 4.31 9.55 -3.16
C ASP A 30 4.05 8.10 -3.57
N THR A 31 3.13 7.90 -4.51
CA THR A 31 2.70 6.58 -4.99
C THR A 31 3.08 6.44 -6.46
N GLY A 32 3.90 5.45 -6.78
CA GLY A 32 4.20 5.13 -8.18
C GLY A 32 3.07 4.39 -8.87
N PHE A 33 3.31 4.01 -10.13
CA PHE A 33 2.35 3.24 -10.91
C PHE A 33 2.28 1.79 -10.42
N PRO A 34 1.08 1.25 -10.16
CA PRO A 34 0.92 -0.17 -9.85
C PRO A 34 1.41 -1.05 -10.99
N GLN A 35 2.17 -2.08 -10.67
CA GLN A 35 2.68 -3.07 -11.62
C GLN A 35 2.01 -4.41 -11.38
N PRO A 36 1.47 -5.08 -12.41
CA PRO A 36 0.91 -6.41 -12.25
C PRO A 36 2.00 -7.43 -11.96
N ASP A 37 1.77 -8.30 -10.99
CA ASP A 37 2.63 -9.43 -10.67
C ASP A 37 1.76 -10.63 -10.22
N GLN A 38 1.65 -11.64 -11.07
CA GLN A 38 1.07 -12.95 -10.74
C GLN A 38 -0.25 -12.91 -9.94
N GLY A 39 -1.22 -12.11 -10.39
CA GLY A 39 -2.54 -12.00 -9.73
C GLY A 39 -2.60 -10.99 -8.57
N ALA A 40 -1.49 -10.28 -8.32
CA ALA A 40 -1.43 -9.10 -7.48
C ALA A 40 -1.10 -7.84 -8.31
N LEU A 41 -1.32 -6.67 -7.71
CA LEU A 41 -0.73 -5.41 -8.13
C LEU A 41 0.27 -4.97 -7.05
N LEU A 42 1.50 -4.70 -7.45
CA LEU A 42 2.55 -4.14 -6.62
C LEU A 42 2.60 -2.64 -6.79
N MET A 43 2.44 -1.87 -5.72
CA MET A 43 2.47 -0.41 -5.76
C MET A 43 3.65 0.11 -4.95
N PRO A 44 4.67 0.73 -5.58
CA PRO A 44 5.79 1.32 -4.86
C PRO A 44 5.35 2.63 -4.19
N ILE A 45 5.73 2.79 -2.91
CA ILE A 45 5.40 3.96 -2.09
C ILE A 45 6.69 4.56 -1.54
N ARG A 46 6.77 5.89 -1.53
CA ARG A 46 7.83 6.66 -0.85
C ARG A 46 7.21 7.72 0.03
N CYS A 47 7.65 7.82 1.28
CA CYS A 47 7.31 8.98 2.11
C CYS A 47 8.17 10.18 1.73
N GLN A 48 7.55 11.32 1.44
CA GLN A 48 8.27 12.55 1.10
C GLN A 48 8.96 13.20 2.31
N MET A 49 8.52 12.90 3.53
CA MET A 49 9.08 13.50 4.75
C MET A 49 10.30 12.77 5.32
N CYS A 50 10.30 11.44 5.27
CA CYS A 50 11.37 10.62 5.87
C CYS A 50 12.04 9.67 4.89
N GLU A 51 11.62 9.71 3.63
CA GLU A 51 12.19 8.94 2.51
C GLU A 51 12.13 7.42 2.65
N ALA A 52 11.43 6.90 3.66
CA ALA A 52 11.14 5.48 3.76
C ALA A 52 10.40 5.01 2.50
N GLN A 53 10.79 3.84 2.00
CA GLN A 53 10.22 3.20 0.82
C GLN A 53 9.67 1.82 1.20
N TRP A 54 8.53 1.47 0.62
CA TRP A 54 7.93 0.15 0.74
C TRP A 54 7.09 -0.17 -0.50
N VAL A 55 6.66 -1.41 -0.62
CA VAL A 55 5.76 -1.86 -1.69
C VAL A 55 4.48 -2.36 -1.05
N GLU A 56 3.36 -1.82 -1.49
CA GLU A 56 2.04 -2.36 -1.17
C GLU A 56 1.69 -3.49 -2.13
N ILE A 57 0.98 -4.49 -1.60
CA ILE A 57 0.55 -5.67 -2.34
C ILE A 57 -0.97 -5.67 -2.33
N TYR A 58 -1.56 -5.50 -3.50
CA TYR A 58 -3.01 -5.58 -3.69
C TYR A 58 -3.34 -6.91 -4.36
N THR A 59 -4.18 -7.71 -3.71
CA THR A 59 -4.73 -8.92 -4.31
C THR A 59 -6.19 -8.70 -4.65
N LEU A 60 -6.65 -9.24 -5.79
CA LEU A 60 -8.07 -9.24 -6.12
C LEU A 60 -8.85 -10.03 -5.05
N THR A 61 -9.72 -9.35 -4.30
CA THR A 61 -10.55 -9.98 -3.25
C THR A 61 -11.97 -10.27 -3.70
N GLY A 62 -12.40 -9.74 -4.85
CA GLY A 62 -13.73 -9.96 -5.41
C GLY A 62 -14.03 -9.00 -6.57
N ILE A 63 -15.21 -9.16 -7.16
CA ILE A 63 -15.78 -8.28 -8.20
C ILE A 63 -17.22 -7.91 -7.82
N LYS A 64 -17.71 -6.76 -8.27
CA LYS A 64 -19.10 -6.29 -8.06
C LYS A 64 -19.66 -5.68 -9.34
N ASP A 65 -20.99 -5.70 -9.47
CA ASP A 65 -21.75 -5.03 -10.55
C ASP A 65 -21.31 -5.40 -11.98
N LEU A 66 -20.95 -6.66 -12.20
CA LEU A 66 -20.59 -7.17 -13.54
C LEU A 66 -21.82 -7.10 -14.46
N LYS A 67 -21.79 -6.18 -15.43
CA LYS A 67 -22.79 -6.09 -16.50
C LYS A 67 -22.25 -6.74 -17.76
N THR A 68 -22.95 -7.74 -18.28
CA THR A 68 -22.72 -8.29 -19.61
C THR A 68 -23.71 -7.68 -20.59
N LYS A 69 -23.38 -7.62 -21.88
CA LYS A 69 -24.43 -7.45 -22.89
C LYS A 69 -25.23 -8.76 -22.88
N GLU A 70 -26.52 -8.69 -22.57
CA GLU A 70 -27.44 -9.79 -22.89
C GLU A 70 -27.49 -9.88 -24.43
N GLU A 71 -27.19 -11.06 -24.97
CA GLU A 71 -27.46 -11.39 -26.39
C GLU A 71 -28.95 -11.71 -26.58
#